data_AF-A0A418QAC9-F1
#
_entry.id   AF-A0A418QAC9-F1
#
_cell.length_a   1.000
_cell.length_b   1.000
_cell.length_c   1.000
_cell.angle_alpha   90.00
_cell.angle_beta   90.00
_cell.angle_gamma   90.00
#
_symmetry.space_group_name_H-M   'P 1'
#
loop_
_entity.id
_entity.type
_entity.pdbx_description
1 polymer ?
#
loop_
_entity_poly.entity_id
_entity_poly.type
_entity_poly.pdbx_seq_one_letter_code
_entity_poly.pdbx_strand_id
1 'polypeptide(L)'
;MPAEKPGIRVSDQERSDAMSALGAHFAQGRLDIVEYEERITTATAARSRHELDELFYDLPPLTAQADLVPFYSAAEIEKAHQRGAKPKLGITLLSIIVALAGIIATSAMPNADAWGAAFVLLPPAVFVLLYVMKVGPESWHAPSPKQLDRQRLAALRAEHRFQKEQQRQLRRQKTDQLQQQVLSYAEKRLFKN
;
A
#
# COMPACT_ATOMS: atom_id res chain seq x y z
N MET A 1 -8.78 37.36 38.55
CA MET A 1 -9.10 37.22 37.12
C MET A 1 -8.08 36.25 36.54
N PRO A 2 -8.36 34.93 36.45
CA PRO A 2 -7.39 34.00 35.90
C PRO A 2 -7.23 34.25 34.39
N ALA A 3 -5.99 34.28 33.92
CA ALA A 3 -5.61 34.58 32.55
C ALA A 3 -6.04 33.45 31.61
N GLU A 4 -6.94 33.77 30.67
CA GLU A 4 -7.32 32.95 29.53
C GLU A 4 -6.07 32.69 28.67
N LYS A 5 -5.58 31.45 28.65
CA LYS A 5 -4.47 31.05 27.77
C LYS A 5 -4.95 31.22 26.33
N PRO A 6 -4.23 31.94 25.45
CA PRO A 6 -4.60 32.01 24.05
C PRO A 6 -4.48 30.61 23.44
N GLY A 7 -5.60 29.90 23.37
CA GLY A 7 -5.70 28.56 22.81
C GLY A 7 -5.27 28.54 21.35
N ILE A 8 -4.77 27.40 20.90
CA ILE A 8 -4.44 27.17 19.48
C ILE A 8 -5.73 27.36 18.69
N ARG A 9 -5.71 28.29 17.71
CA ARG A 9 -6.85 28.52 16.82
C ARG A 9 -7.08 27.30 15.94
N VAL A 10 -8.33 26.93 15.81
CA VAL A 10 -8.78 25.76 15.06
C VAL A 10 -9.00 26.10 13.59
N SER A 11 -8.58 25.21 12.70
CA SER A 11 -8.84 25.31 11.26
C SER A 11 -10.24 24.81 10.89
N ASP A 12 -10.78 25.23 9.76
CA ASP A 12 -12.03 24.72 9.20
C ASP A 12 -12.02 23.19 9.06
N GLN A 13 -10.85 22.63 8.72
CA GLN A 13 -10.65 21.18 8.65
C GLN A 13 -10.86 20.52 10.02
N GLU A 14 -10.29 21.09 11.08
CA GLU A 14 -10.39 20.52 12.42
C GLU A 14 -11.82 20.63 12.98
N ARG A 15 -12.56 21.69 12.61
CA ARG A 15 -14.01 21.78 12.90
C ARG A 15 -14.77 20.68 12.18
N SER A 16 -14.48 20.44 10.90
CA SER A 16 -15.11 19.38 10.10
C SER A 16 -14.82 17.98 10.64
N ASP A 17 -13.59 17.75 11.09
CA ASP A 17 -13.17 16.47 11.66
C ASP A 17 -13.90 16.21 12.99
N ALA A 18 -14.03 17.22 13.84
CA ALA A 18 -14.80 17.15 15.09
C ALA A 18 -16.29 16.86 14.82
N MET A 19 -16.92 17.55 13.85
CA MET A 19 -18.31 17.26 13.47
C MET A 19 -18.49 15.82 12.98
N SER A 20 -17.53 15.30 12.20
CA SER A 20 -17.54 13.92 11.72
C SER A 20 -17.42 12.91 12.87
N ALA A 21 -16.56 13.20 13.85
CA ALA A 21 -16.40 12.39 15.06
C ALA A 21 -17.68 12.37 15.92
N LEU A 22 -18.35 13.51 16.10
CA LEU A 22 -19.65 13.58 16.78
C LEU A 22 -20.71 12.74 16.06
N GLY A 23 -20.75 12.80 14.72
CA GLY A 23 -21.64 11.95 13.92
C GLY A 23 -21.39 10.45 14.10
N ALA A 24 -20.13 10.04 14.26
CA ALA A 24 -19.79 8.64 14.54
C ALA A 24 -20.26 8.18 15.92
N HIS A 25 -20.18 9.05 16.94
CA HIS A 25 -20.72 8.75 18.27
C HIS A 25 -22.25 8.68 18.30
N PHE A 26 -22.93 9.55 17.55
CA PHE A 26 -24.37 9.49 17.37
C PHE A 26 -24.81 8.19 16.68
N ALA A 27 -24.14 7.79 15.60
CA ALA A 27 -24.42 6.54 14.89
C ALA A 27 -24.21 5.28 15.77
N GLN A 28 -23.31 5.35 16.75
CA GLN A 28 -23.09 4.29 17.74
C GLN A 28 -24.13 4.29 18.88
N GLY A 29 -25.10 5.23 18.87
CA GLY A 29 -26.13 5.38 19.90
C GLY A 29 -25.59 5.92 21.23
N ARG A 30 -24.44 6.61 21.22
CA ARG A 30 -23.81 7.17 22.43
C ARG A 30 -24.22 8.61 22.73
N LEU A 31 -24.80 9.28 21.74
CA LEU A 31 -25.37 10.62 21.86
C LEU A 31 -26.83 10.53 21.45
N ASP A 32 -27.71 11.17 22.22
CA ASP A 32 -29.08 11.40 21.78
C ASP A 32 -29.14 12.49 20.69
N ILE A 33 -30.26 12.58 19.97
CA ILE A 33 -30.44 13.56 18.89
C ILE A 33 -30.30 15.00 19.39
N VAL A 34 -30.82 15.29 20.59
CA VAL A 34 -30.75 16.64 21.19
C VAL A 34 -29.30 16.99 21.55
N GLU A 35 -28.57 16.05 22.16
CA GLU A 35 -27.16 16.22 22.51
C GLU A 35 -26.28 16.39 21.27
N TYR A 36 -26.58 15.64 20.21
CA TYR A 36 -25.87 15.74 18.94
C TYR A 36 -26.04 17.13 18.29
N GLU A 37 -27.27 17.65 18.21
CA GLU A 37 -27.53 18.98 17.63
C GLU A 37 -26.83 20.10 18.41
N GLU A 38 -26.84 20.04 19.75
CA GLU A 38 -26.17 21.00 20.61
C GLU A 38 -24.64 21.00 20.41
N ARG A 39 -24.04 19.79 20.37
CA ARG A 39 -22.59 19.64 20.19
C ARG A 39 -22.14 20.02 18.78
N ILE A 40 -22.91 19.73 17.74
CA ILE A 40 -22.62 20.14 16.36
C ILE A 40 -22.65 21.66 16.19
N THR A 41 -23.63 22.32 16.79
CA THR A 41 -23.74 23.78 16.76
C THR A 41 -22.53 24.42 17.43
N THR A 42 -22.11 23.88 18.57
CA THR A 42 -20.92 24.33 19.29
C THR A 42 -19.64 24.06 18.51
N ALA A 43 -19.48 22.88 17.90
CA ALA A 43 -18.33 22.53 17.05
C ALA A 43 -18.19 23.48 15.84
N THR A 44 -19.31 23.91 15.28
CA THR A 44 -19.34 24.84 14.13
C THR A 44 -18.83 26.23 14.52
N ALA A 45 -19.18 26.69 15.73
CA ALA A 45 -18.81 28.00 16.24
C ALA A 45 -17.42 28.04 16.91
N ALA A 46 -16.82 26.88 17.19
CA ALA A 46 -15.57 26.76 17.93
C ALA A 46 -14.41 27.50 17.26
N ARG A 47 -13.62 28.21 18.06
CA ARG A 47 -12.47 28.99 17.59
C ARG A 47 -11.14 28.46 18.12
N SER A 48 -11.17 27.69 19.20
CA SER A 48 -9.98 27.16 19.85
C SER A 48 -10.03 25.64 20.02
N ARG A 49 -8.85 25.00 20.11
CA ARG A 49 -8.75 23.54 20.21
C ARG A 49 -9.38 23.02 21.48
N HIS A 50 -9.28 23.79 22.56
CA HIS A 50 -9.88 23.47 23.85
C HIS A 50 -11.40 23.35 23.76
N GLU A 51 -12.06 24.26 23.04
CA GLU A 51 -13.51 24.22 22.82
C GLU A 51 -13.94 22.94 22.08
N LEU A 52 -13.11 22.45 21.14
CA LEU A 52 -13.37 21.16 20.49
C LEU A 52 -13.16 19.98 21.44
N ASP A 53 -12.08 20.00 22.23
CA ASP A 53 -11.74 18.90 23.14
C ASP A 53 -12.81 18.73 24.24
N GLU A 54 -13.43 19.82 24.71
CA GLU A 54 -14.53 19.79 25.69
C GLU A 54 -15.75 19.00 25.18
N LEU A 55 -16.03 19.02 23.88
CA LEU A 55 -17.17 18.32 23.27
C LEU A 55 -17.07 16.79 23.36
N PHE A 56 -15.87 16.26 23.64
CA PHE A 56 -15.58 14.83 23.72
C PHE A 56 -15.13 14.39 25.11
N TYR A 57 -15.18 15.25 26.13
CA TYR A 57 -14.63 14.95 27.46
C TYR A 57 -15.29 13.72 28.13
N ASP A 58 -16.57 13.51 27.88
CA ASP A 58 -17.39 12.41 28.40
C ASP A 58 -17.45 11.20 27.46
N LEU A 59 -16.88 11.31 26.26
CA LEU A 59 -16.94 10.28 25.24
C LEU A 59 -15.63 9.48 25.20
N PRO A 60 -15.69 8.14 25.03
CA PRO A 60 -14.49 7.36 24.83
C PRO A 60 -13.80 7.83 23.55
N PRO A 61 -12.46 7.89 23.51
CA PRO A 61 -11.76 8.29 22.29
C PRO A 61 -12.17 7.33 21.17
N LEU A 62 -12.73 7.88 20.08
CA LEU A 62 -12.78 7.14 18.83
C LEU A 62 -11.34 6.78 18.51
N THR A 63 -11.08 5.50 18.24
CA THR A 63 -9.76 5.02 17.84
C THR A 63 -9.42 5.58 16.45
N ALA A 64 -9.23 6.90 16.34
CA ALA A 64 -8.94 7.64 15.12
C ALA A 64 -7.54 7.33 14.57
N GLN A 65 -6.74 6.54 15.29
CA GLN A 65 -5.48 6.00 14.79
C GLN A 65 -5.61 4.72 13.95
N ALA A 66 -6.82 4.13 13.82
CA ALA A 66 -6.98 2.91 13.03
C ALA A 66 -7.13 3.15 11.52
N ASP A 67 -7.66 4.30 11.08
CA ASP A 67 -8.10 4.48 9.69
C ASP A 67 -7.46 5.67 8.96
N LEU A 68 -6.13 5.79 9.06
CA LEU A 68 -5.35 6.25 7.91
C LEU A 68 -4.91 5.05 7.06
N VAL A 69 -5.81 4.08 6.83
CA VAL A 69 -5.56 3.03 5.84
C VAL A 69 -5.55 3.74 4.49
N PRO A 70 -4.40 3.85 3.80
CA PRO A 70 -4.35 4.49 2.50
C PRO A 70 -5.36 3.79 1.59
N PHE A 71 -6.23 4.54 0.92
CA PHE A 71 -7.16 3.97 -0.06
C PHE A 71 -6.31 3.39 -1.22
N TYR A 72 -5.94 2.12 -1.11
CA TYR A 72 -5.24 1.39 -2.15
C TYR A 72 -6.27 1.06 -3.22
N SER A 73 -6.02 1.50 -4.46
CA SER A 73 -6.93 1.19 -5.56
C SER A 73 -7.07 -0.33 -5.70
N ALA A 74 -8.28 -0.83 -5.98
CA ALA A 74 -8.53 -2.26 -6.15
C ALA A 74 -7.55 -2.90 -7.16
N ALA A 75 -7.16 -2.15 -8.21
CA ALA A 75 -6.17 -2.56 -9.19
C ALA A 75 -4.73 -2.72 -8.64
N GLU A 76 -4.37 -2.02 -7.56
CA GLU A 76 -3.06 -2.09 -6.90
C GLU A 76 -3.01 -3.26 -5.90
N ILE A 77 -4.13 -3.54 -5.23
CA ILE A 77 -4.32 -4.71 -4.37
C ILE A 77 -4.31 -5.99 -5.22
N GLU A 78 -5.03 -6.01 -6.35
CA GLU A 78 -5.07 -7.12 -7.32
C GLU A 78 -3.68 -7.47 -7.87
N LYS A 79 -2.88 -6.45 -8.25
CA LYS A 79 -1.51 -6.65 -8.75
C LYS A 79 -0.55 -7.18 -7.68
N ALA A 80 -0.77 -6.84 -6.41
CA ALA A 80 0.00 -7.38 -5.30
C ALA A 80 -0.33 -8.86 -5.04
N HIS A 81 -1.60 -9.26 -5.17
CA HIS A 81 -2.04 -10.64 -5.05
C HIS A 81 -1.45 -11.54 -6.14
N GLN A 82 -1.46 -11.08 -7.40
CA GLN A 82 -0.94 -11.86 -8.53
C GLN A 82 0.58 -12.09 -8.50
N ARG A 83 1.36 -11.27 -7.77
CA ARG A 83 2.82 -11.42 -7.64
C ARG A 83 3.24 -12.42 -6.55
N GLY A 84 2.35 -12.79 -5.63
CA GLY A 84 2.64 -13.68 -4.51
C GLY A 84 2.57 -15.17 -4.87
N ALA A 85 1.73 -15.53 -5.83
CA ALA A 85 1.61 -16.91 -6.31
C ALA A 85 2.72 -17.21 -7.33
N LYS A 86 3.50 -18.28 -7.10
CA LYS A 86 4.47 -18.81 -8.08
C LYS A 86 3.90 -20.07 -8.75
N PRO A 87 2.91 -19.97 -9.65
CA PRO A 87 2.20 -21.13 -10.20
C PRO A 87 3.14 -22.09 -10.91
N LYS A 88 4.14 -21.56 -11.64
CA LYS A 88 5.15 -22.37 -12.33
C LYS A 88 5.96 -23.25 -11.39
N LEU A 89 6.32 -22.73 -10.21
CA LEU A 89 7.12 -23.45 -9.21
C LEU A 89 6.27 -24.53 -8.49
N GLY A 90 4.99 -24.23 -8.24
CA GLY A 90 4.02 -25.20 -7.75
C GLY A 90 3.79 -26.37 -8.72
N ILE A 91 3.59 -26.07 -10.01
CA ILE A 91 3.42 -27.10 -11.06
C ILE A 91 4.66 -27.99 -11.16
N THR A 92 5.86 -27.41 -11.15
CA THR A 92 7.11 -28.20 -11.24
C THR A 92 7.28 -29.15 -10.04
N LEU A 93 7.01 -28.69 -8.82
CA LEU A 93 7.12 -29.53 -7.63
C LEU A 93 6.08 -30.65 -7.63
N LEU A 94 4.84 -30.34 -8.04
CA LEU A 94 3.77 -31.32 -8.13
C LEU A 94 4.09 -32.40 -9.18
N SER A 95 4.65 -32.02 -10.34
CA SER A 95 5.10 -32.99 -11.34
C SER A 95 6.23 -33.90 -10.84
N ILE A 96 7.16 -33.38 -10.03
CA ILE A 96 8.27 -34.16 -9.46
C ILE A 96 7.73 -35.18 -8.44
N ILE A 97 6.76 -34.78 -7.60
CA ILE A 97 6.13 -35.67 -6.61
C ILE A 97 5.36 -36.78 -7.30
N VAL A 98 4.58 -36.47 -8.34
CA VAL A 98 3.84 -37.48 -9.12
C VAL A 98 4.81 -38.49 -9.77
N ALA A 99 5.91 -38.01 -10.35
CA ALA A 99 6.91 -38.87 -10.96
C ALA A 99 7.61 -39.79 -9.93
N LEU A 100 8.03 -39.24 -8.78
CA LEU A 100 8.65 -40.02 -7.70
C LEU A 100 7.69 -41.04 -7.09
N ALA A 101 6.43 -40.66 -6.86
CA ALA A 101 5.42 -41.56 -6.32
C ALA A 101 5.12 -42.72 -7.28
N GLY A 102 5.08 -42.46 -8.60
CA GLY A 102 4.94 -43.50 -9.61
C GLY A 102 6.10 -44.51 -9.59
N ILE A 103 7.33 -44.02 -9.43
CA ILE A 103 8.53 -44.88 -9.34
C ILE A 103 8.49 -45.75 -8.07
N ILE A 104 8.13 -45.18 -6.93
CA ILE A 104 8.06 -45.90 -5.65
C ILE A 104 6.92 -46.92 -5.65
N ALA A 105 5.74 -46.56 -6.16
CA ALA A 105 4.60 -47.48 -6.27
C ALA A 105 4.95 -48.69 -7.16
N THR A 106 5.62 -48.47 -8.29
CA THR A 106 5.99 -49.55 -9.22
C THR A 106 7.09 -50.47 -8.67
N SER A 107 8.01 -49.95 -7.85
CA SER A 107 9.19 -50.69 -7.40
C SER A 107 9.08 -51.32 -6.01
N ALA A 108 8.43 -50.63 -5.05
CA ALA A 108 8.36 -51.06 -3.66
C ALA A 108 6.99 -51.66 -3.29
N MET A 109 5.95 -51.42 -4.09
CA MET A 109 4.58 -51.85 -3.79
C MET A 109 3.88 -52.43 -5.03
N PRO A 110 4.36 -53.58 -5.56
CA PRO A 110 3.87 -54.16 -6.82
C PRO A 110 2.39 -54.58 -6.80
N ASN A 111 1.78 -54.69 -5.61
CA ASN A 111 0.38 -55.06 -5.42
C ASN A 111 -0.49 -53.89 -4.92
N ALA A 112 0.03 -52.66 -4.91
CA ALA A 112 -0.75 -51.50 -4.50
C ALA A 112 -1.89 -51.25 -5.49
N ASP A 113 -3.11 -51.21 -4.99
CA ASP A 113 -4.26 -50.75 -5.73
C ASP A 113 -4.24 -49.21 -5.85
N ALA A 114 -5.09 -48.67 -6.72
CA ALA A 114 -5.09 -47.23 -7.01
C ALA A 114 -5.35 -46.37 -5.75
N TRP A 115 -6.07 -46.92 -4.77
CA TRP A 115 -6.35 -46.28 -3.48
C TRP A 115 -5.10 -46.19 -2.60
N GLY A 116 -4.29 -47.24 -2.50
CA GLY A 116 -3.02 -47.21 -1.76
C GLY A 116 -2.03 -46.20 -2.33
N ALA A 117 -1.92 -46.11 -3.66
CA ALA A 117 -1.08 -45.10 -4.31
C ALA A 117 -1.58 -43.66 -4.04
N ALA A 118 -2.90 -43.45 -4.05
CA ALA A 118 -3.49 -42.14 -3.77
C ALA A 118 -3.20 -41.66 -2.33
N PHE A 119 -3.23 -42.55 -1.34
CA PHE A 119 -2.94 -42.21 0.06
C PHE A 119 -1.51 -41.72 0.30
N VAL A 120 -0.53 -42.25 -0.44
CA VAL A 120 0.88 -41.80 -0.36
C VAL A 120 1.08 -40.45 -1.04
N LEU A 121 0.33 -40.18 -2.10
CA LEU A 121 0.46 -38.97 -2.91
C LEU A 121 -0.31 -37.78 -2.32
N LEU A 122 -1.36 -38.05 -1.55
CA LEU A 122 -2.25 -37.04 -0.96
C LEU A 122 -1.52 -36.03 -0.03
N PRO A 123 -0.77 -36.46 1.00
CA PRO A 123 -0.10 -35.52 1.91
C PRO A 123 0.90 -34.58 1.23
N PRO A 124 1.83 -35.04 0.36
CA PRO A 124 2.76 -34.14 -0.31
C PRO A 124 2.07 -33.27 -1.38
N ALA A 125 1.03 -33.76 -2.05
CA ALA A 125 0.23 -32.94 -2.97
C ALA A 125 -0.48 -31.80 -2.23
N VAL A 126 -1.11 -32.09 -1.09
CA VAL A 126 -1.76 -31.08 -0.24
C VAL A 126 -0.72 -30.11 0.33
N PHE A 127 0.45 -30.58 0.74
CA PHE A 127 1.54 -29.71 1.20
C PHE A 127 1.99 -28.73 0.12
N VAL A 128 2.20 -29.19 -1.12
CA VAL A 128 2.57 -28.30 -2.24
C VAL A 128 1.45 -27.31 -2.57
N LEU A 129 0.20 -27.76 -2.57
CA LEU A 129 -0.95 -26.90 -2.82
C LEU A 129 -1.09 -25.78 -1.77
N LEU A 130 -0.93 -26.11 -0.49
CA LEU A 130 -1.07 -25.15 0.60
C LEU A 130 0.16 -24.25 0.78
N TYR A 131 1.37 -24.80 0.72
CA TYR A 131 2.60 -24.04 1.05
C TYR A 131 3.30 -23.41 -0.14
N VAL A 132 3.28 -24.06 -1.32
CA VAL A 132 3.97 -23.55 -2.51
C VAL A 132 3.02 -22.77 -3.40
N MET A 133 1.81 -23.29 -3.61
CA MET A 133 0.77 -22.59 -4.37
C MET A 133 -0.04 -21.61 -3.51
N LYS A 134 0.15 -21.61 -2.17
CA LYS A 134 -0.54 -20.69 -1.26
C LYS A 134 -2.07 -20.70 -1.46
N VAL A 135 -2.64 -21.89 -1.74
CA VAL A 135 -4.08 -22.06 -1.93
C VAL A 135 -4.75 -22.04 -0.57
N GLY A 136 -5.07 -20.84 -0.08
CA GLY A 136 -5.73 -20.61 1.21
C GLY A 136 -6.59 -19.34 1.15
N PRO A 137 -7.49 -19.12 2.14
CA PRO A 137 -8.36 -17.94 2.19
C PRO A 137 -7.56 -16.65 2.02
N GLU A 138 -8.06 -15.71 1.21
CA GLU A 138 -7.31 -14.49 0.84
C GLU A 138 -6.82 -13.68 2.06
N SER A 139 -7.54 -13.77 3.19
CA SER A 139 -7.14 -13.17 4.47
C SER A 139 -5.75 -13.60 4.98
N TRP A 140 -5.27 -14.79 4.63
CA TRP A 140 -3.98 -15.31 5.12
C TRP A 140 -2.77 -14.69 4.42
N HIS A 141 -3.00 -14.02 3.28
CA HIS A 141 -1.94 -13.53 2.41
C HIS A 141 -2.05 -12.04 2.10
N ALA A 142 -2.94 -11.32 2.79
CA ALA A 142 -3.09 -9.88 2.69
C ALA A 142 -1.72 -9.18 2.89
N PRO A 143 -1.20 -8.48 1.88
CA PRO A 143 0.10 -7.81 1.97
C PRO A 143 0.03 -6.67 2.99
N SER A 144 1.06 -6.55 3.82
CA SER A 144 1.14 -5.49 4.83
C SER A 144 1.22 -4.10 4.16
N PRO A 145 0.49 -3.07 4.64
CA PRO A 145 0.52 -1.72 4.08
C PRO A 145 1.93 -1.13 3.90
N LYS A 146 2.85 -1.45 4.83
CA LYS A 146 4.26 -1.03 4.78
C LYS A 146 5.02 -1.57 3.57
N GLN A 147 4.60 -2.72 3.02
CA GLN A 147 5.23 -3.32 1.84
C GLN A 147 4.82 -2.57 0.56
N LEU A 148 3.57 -2.09 0.48
CA LEU A 148 3.11 -1.29 -0.66
C LEU A 148 3.83 0.05 -0.74
N ASP A 149 4.04 0.72 0.39
CA ASP A 149 4.76 2.01 0.41
C ASP A 149 6.22 1.88 -0.05
N ARG A 150 6.92 0.82 0.38
CA ARG A 150 8.27 0.54 -0.10
C ARG A 150 8.31 0.31 -1.60
N GLN A 151 7.30 -0.35 -2.17
CA GLN A 151 7.21 -0.58 -3.61
C GLN A 151 6.92 0.70 -4.39
N ARG A 152 6.02 1.56 -3.90
CA ARG A 152 5.77 2.89 -4.49
C ARG A 152 7.04 3.72 -4.50
N LEU A 153 7.78 3.74 -3.40
CA LEU A 153 9.05 4.45 -3.31
C LEU A 153 10.10 3.89 -4.27
N ALA A 154 10.16 2.56 -4.43
CA ALA A 154 11.07 1.92 -5.37
C ALA A 154 10.71 2.22 -6.85
N ALA A 155 9.42 2.27 -7.19
CA ALA A 155 8.94 2.63 -8.52
C ALA A 155 9.28 4.08 -8.87
N LEU A 156 8.99 5.03 -7.97
CA LEU A 156 9.36 6.44 -8.14
C LEU A 156 10.87 6.61 -8.31
N ARG A 157 11.69 5.89 -7.55
CA ARG A 157 13.15 5.88 -7.70
C ARG A 157 13.59 5.30 -9.05
N ALA A 158 12.87 4.32 -9.60
CA ALA A 158 13.17 3.80 -10.94
C ALA A 158 12.89 4.87 -12.00
N GLU A 159 11.74 5.53 -11.93
CA GLU A 159 11.37 6.60 -12.86
C GLU A 159 12.34 7.79 -12.82
N HIS A 160 12.72 8.23 -11.61
CA HIS A 160 13.71 9.29 -11.44
C HIS A 160 15.09 8.94 -12.00
N ARG A 161 15.48 7.65 -12.02
CA ARG A 161 16.74 7.21 -12.64
C ARG A 161 16.71 7.45 -14.15
N PHE A 162 15.62 7.05 -14.82
CA PHE A 162 15.44 7.29 -16.26
C PHE A 162 15.38 8.78 -16.60
N GLN A 163 14.67 9.58 -15.80
CA GLN A 163 14.61 11.03 -16.02
C GLN A 163 15.99 11.69 -15.90
N LYS A 164 16.79 11.30 -14.89
CA LYS A 164 18.16 11.81 -14.73
C LYS A 164 19.06 11.41 -15.90
N GLU A 165 18.92 10.19 -16.40
CA GLU A 165 19.66 9.71 -17.57
C GLU A 165 19.29 10.52 -18.82
N GLN A 166 18.00 10.77 -19.07
CA GLN A 166 17.56 11.60 -20.19
C GLN A 166 18.07 13.04 -20.07
N GLN A 167 17.97 13.65 -18.88
CA GLN A 167 18.50 15.00 -18.65
C GLN A 167 20.01 15.07 -18.89
N ARG A 168 20.75 14.01 -18.54
CA ARG A 168 22.20 13.95 -18.77
C ARG A 168 22.53 13.90 -20.26
N GLN A 169 21.75 13.18 -21.06
CA GLN A 169 21.90 13.14 -22.51
C GLN A 169 21.58 14.49 -23.15
N LEU A 170 20.47 15.12 -22.76
CA LEU A 170 20.08 16.46 -23.21
C LEU A 170 21.13 17.51 -22.86
N ARG A 171 21.71 17.44 -21.65
CA ARG A 171 22.79 18.34 -21.23
C ARG A 171 24.03 18.21 -22.11
N ARG A 172 24.43 16.99 -22.46
CA ARG A 172 25.57 16.74 -23.36
C ARG A 172 25.31 17.35 -24.75
N GLN A 173 24.13 17.13 -25.31
CA GLN A 173 23.79 17.73 -26.62
C GLN A 173 23.84 19.26 -26.59
N LYS A 174 23.31 19.89 -25.54
CA LYS A 174 23.38 21.36 -25.38
C LYS A 174 24.81 21.86 -25.26
N THR A 175 25.67 21.17 -24.51
CA THR A 175 27.08 21.57 -24.39
C THR A 175 27.80 21.47 -25.73
N ASP A 176 27.54 20.41 -26.49
CA ASP A 176 28.18 20.19 -27.79
C ASP A 176 27.74 21.25 -28.81
N GLN A 177 26.44 21.59 -28.82
CA GLN A 177 25.89 22.67 -29.66
C GLN A 177 26.49 24.04 -29.28
N LEU A 178 26.59 24.34 -28.00
CA LEU A 178 27.18 25.61 -27.52
C LEU A 178 28.65 25.71 -27.93
N GLN A 179 29.42 24.62 -27.82
CA GLN A 179 30.81 24.60 -28.27
C GLN A 179 30.92 24.87 -29.78
N GLN A 180 30.09 24.22 -30.61
CA GLN A 180 30.07 24.48 -32.06
C GLN A 180 29.68 25.93 -32.40
N GLN A 181 28.68 26.49 -31.70
CA GLN A 181 28.31 27.89 -31.87
C GLN A 181 29.45 28.84 -31.48
N VAL A 182 30.13 28.58 -30.36
CA VAL A 182 31.28 29.38 -29.92
C VAL A 182 32.43 29.29 -30.92
N LEU A 183 32.78 28.10 -31.40
CA LEU A 183 33.85 27.89 -32.38
C LEU A 183 33.55 28.61 -33.69
N SER A 184 32.33 28.46 -34.23
CA SER A 184 31.92 29.14 -35.47
C SER A 184 31.83 30.67 -35.32
N TYR A 185 31.47 31.18 -34.13
CA TYR A 185 31.47 32.61 -33.85
C TYR A 185 32.90 33.16 -33.76
N ALA A 186 33.82 32.41 -33.16
CA ALA A 186 35.24 32.74 -33.12
C ALA A 186 35.85 32.76 -34.52
N GLU A 187 35.55 31.76 -35.35
CA GLU A 187 35.99 31.68 -36.75
C GLU A 187 35.52 32.89 -37.57
N LYS A 188 34.21 33.20 -37.52
CA LYS A 188 33.66 34.40 -38.19
C LYS A 188 34.29 35.71 -37.74
N ARG A 189 34.72 35.80 -36.47
CA ARG A 189 35.40 36.99 -35.95
C ARG A 189 36.83 37.11 -36.47
N LEU A 190 37.53 36.00 -36.67
CA LEU A 190 38.90 35.97 -37.18
C LEU A 190 38.97 36.34 -38.66
N PHE A 191 37.96 35.98 -39.46
CA PHE A 191 37.94 36.26 -40.91
C PHE A 191 37.26 37.58 -41.32
N LYS A 192 36.78 38.39 -40.38
CA LYS A 192 36.08 39.67 -40.65
C LYS A 192 36.98 40.92 -40.47
N ASN A 193 38.25 40.73 -40.13
CA ASN A 193 39.30 41.76 -40.17
C ASN A 193 40.19 41.55 -41.40
#